data_AF-A0A4Z2GLC7-F1
#
_entry.id   AF-A0A4Z2GLC7-F1
#
_cell.length_a   1.000
_cell.length_b   1.000
_cell.length_c   1.000
_cell.angle_alpha   90.00
_cell.angle_beta   90.00
_cell.angle_gamma   90.00
#
_symmetry.space_group_name_H-M   'P 1'
#
loop_
_entity.id
_entity.type
_entity.pdbx_description
1 polymer ?
#
loop_
_entity_poly.entity_id
_entity_poly.type
_entity_poly.pdbx_seq_one_letter_code
_entity_poly.pdbx_strand_id
1 'polypeptide(L)'
;MVNSNYYGMDFMYVTPTPIQAARAGNSLHAYFLYRRKLNKEEIKPTRIPGTLIPLCSAQCERIFNTTRIPGEETDTVQHWQDSDYVAVYHSGRYFRLRMYHAGRLLSPREVESQIQKILDDPSPPSQGEAKLGALTAGDRVPWAKARTKYFSSGVNKRSLDYIEKAAFFVCLDDEEQGGVADDPARLDAYAKSLLHGKCFDRWFDKSFTVVYFKNGKMGLNGEHSWADAPVLSHAWQYVLSTDCFQLGYNAEGHCKGEVDSSLPRPQKLNWEIPPECEEQISGSLAVAQALADDVDIHVFAFEEFGKGKIKRCRVSPDAFIQLALQLAYYREGRTETVRSCTNESSAFVRALEAGEAADVCRHLFQEAAEKHQHLNRKAMTGAGIDRHLFCLYVVSKYLRVESPFLKEVLSEPWRLSTSQTPVQAELFDIVNYPEYVSCGGGFGPKTMKMRGREKKKKKNAPNTSKTDMETLAMETRRHKEDIHRKRMEKDLLELQTLIDVHFEQRQKEEEELIGLKDRIESRRAERAEQQRVRAERERHRQTRIAKERQRKEEEEAKKRAEDEAKKKKVLSNMGAHFGGFLAKAEQRRGKKQTAREIKRKTLAERRKPLAIESLQEDGLRSFRVIAD
;
A
#
# COMPACT_ATOMS: atom_id res chain seq x y z
N MET A 1 15.03 -16.73 1.51
CA MET A 1 15.07 -15.63 2.50
C MET A 1 15.37 -14.27 1.83
N VAL A 2 16.50 -13.60 2.12
CA VAL A 2 16.77 -12.17 1.85
C VAL A 2 16.46 -11.71 0.41
N ASN A 3 16.85 -12.49 -0.59
CA ASN A 3 16.75 -12.10 -2.01
C ASN A 3 15.31 -12.01 -2.56
N SER A 4 14.29 -12.35 -1.77
CA SER A 4 12.89 -12.40 -2.22
C SER A 4 11.89 -11.97 -1.16
N ASN A 5 12.07 -12.38 0.10
CA ASN A 5 11.13 -12.06 1.16
C ASN A 5 11.25 -10.57 1.55
N TYR A 6 10.13 -9.99 1.96
CA TYR A 6 10.05 -8.63 2.46
C TYR A 6 9.60 -8.62 3.92
N TYR A 7 9.78 -7.49 4.60
CA TYR A 7 9.41 -7.33 5.99
C TYR A 7 8.49 -6.13 6.23
N GLY A 8 7.81 -6.10 7.37
CA GLY A 8 6.96 -4.97 7.79
C GLY A 8 6.99 -4.79 9.31
N MET A 9 7.15 -3.56 9.76
CA MET A 9 7.22 -3.17 11.18
C MET A 9 5.84 -2.78 11.72
N ASP A 10 5.63 -2.85 13.03
CA ASP A 10 4.46 -2.24 13.68
C ASP A 10 4.69 -0.72 13.92
N PHE A 11 4.11 -0.17 14.97
CA PHE A 11 4.23 1.26 15.29
C PHE A 11 5.64 1.58 15.79
N MET A 12 6.19 2.74 15.44
CA MET A 12 7.47 3.22 15.97
C MET A 12 7.34 3.50 17.47
N TYR A 13 6.58 4.53 17.81
CA TYR A 13 6.57 5.14 19.15
C TYR A 13 5.70 4.42 20.18
N VAL A 14 4.78 3.55 19.73
CA VAL A 14 3.83 2.85 20.61
C VAL A 14 4.11 1.35 20.67
N THR A 15 4.01 0.79 21.88
CA THR A 15 3.91 -0.65 22.11
C THR A 15 2.62 -0.89 22.92
N PRO A 16 1.50 -1.29 22.28
CA PRO A 16 0.17 -1.30 22.91
C PRO A 16 0.01 -2.19 24.15
N THR A 17 0.86 -3.22 24.26
CA THR A 17 1.07 -4.00 25.50
C THR A 17 2.50 -4.51 25.50
N PRO A 18 3.20 -4.54 26.65
CA PRO A 18 4.51 -5.20 26.76
C PRO A 18 4.40 -6.73 26.78
N ILE A 19 3.19 -7.29 26.94
CA ILE A 19 2.98 -8.73 27.11
C ILE A 19 2.90 -9.41 25.74
N GLN A 20 3.94 -10.16 25.36
CA GLN A 20 4.03 -10.92 24.11
C GLN A 20 2.78 -11.79 23.84
N ALA A 21 2.29 -12.52 24.84
CA ALA A 21 1.11 -13.36 24.71
C ALA A 21 -0.18 -12.56 24.44
N ALA A 22 -0.36 -11.41 25.10
CA ALA A 22 -1.49 -10.53 24.87
C ALA A 22 -1.42 -9.90 23.47
N ARG A 23 -0.22 -9.48 23.04
CA ARG A 23 0.04 -8.95 21.70
C ARG A 23 -0.39 -9.94 20.62
N ALA A 24 -0.02 -11.20 20.78
CA ALA A 24 -0.47 -12.29 19.92
C ALA A 24 -1.99 -12.51 20.00
N GLY A 25 -2.57 -12.50 21.21
CA GLY A 25 -4.01 -12.69 21.44
C GLY A 25 -4.91 -11.79 20.58
N ASN A 26 -4.75 -10.46 20.70
CA ASN A 26 -5.53 -9.50 19.93
C ASN A 26 -5.26 -9.57 18.42
N SER A 27 -3.99 -9.58 18.01
CA SER A 27 -3.63 -9.50 16.59
C SER A 27 -3.94 -10.77 15.80
N LEU A 28 -3.74 -11.97 16.37
CA LEU A 28 -4.15 -13.23 15.74
C LEU A 28 -5.68 -13.30 15.60
N HIS A 29 -6.43 -12.84 16.61
CA HIS A 29 -7.89 -12.72 16.49
C HIS A 29 -8.28 -11.75 15.35
N ALA A 30 -7.65 -10.58 15.28
CA ALA A 30 -7.88 -9.60 14.21
C ALA A 30 -7.55 -10.15 12.80
N TYR A 31 -6.50 -10.97 12.65
CA TYR A 31 -6.20 -11.66 11.38
C TYR A 31 -7.34 -12.58 10.94
N PHE A 32 -7.96 -13.31 11.88
CA PHE A 32 -9.10 -14.17 11.55
C PHE A 32 -10.40 -13.39 11.33
N LEU A 33 -10.58 -12.20 11.94
CA LEU A 33 -11.65 -11.27 11.57
C LEU A 33 -11.47 -10.75 10.14
N TYR A 34 -10.24 -10.34 9.75
CA TYR A 34 -9.92 -9.94 8.38
C TYR A 34 -10.17 -11.08 7.38
N ARG A 35 -9.69 -12.29 7.69
CA ARG A 35 -9.93 -13.49 6.87
C ARG A 35 -11.42 -13.80 6.74
N ARG A 36 -12.22 -13.65 7.80
CA ARG A 36 -13.67 -13.83 7.73
C ARG A 36 -14.32 -12.80 6.80
N LYS A 37 -13.81 -11.56 6.75
CA LYS A 37 -14.27 -10.54 5.81
C LYS A 37 -13.87 -10.87 4.37
N LEU A 38 -12.63 -11.32 4.15
CA LEU A 38 -12.15 -11.79 2.85
C LEU A 38 -13.02 -12.92 2.31
N ASN A 39 -13.21 -13.99 3.09
CA ASN A 39 -14.00 -15.17 2.72
C ASN A 39 -15.50 -14.89 2.50
N LYS A 40 -16.00 -13.73 2.95
CA LYS A 40 -17.37 -13.27 2.73
C LYS A 40 -17.49 -12.16 1.70
N GLU A 41 -16.38 -11.80 1.04
CA GLU A 41 -16.30 -10.68 0.09
C GLU A 41 -16.71 -9.32 0.70
N GLU A 42 -16.61 -9.17 2.03
CA GLU A 42 -16.93 -7.94 2.79
C GLU A 42 -15.79 -6.90 2.78
N ILE A 43 -14.67 -7.19 2.10
CA ILE A 43 -13.54 -6.25 1.99
C ILE A 43 -13.85 -5.23 0.89
N LYS A 44 -13.84 -3.93 1.24
CA LYS A 44 -14.02 -2.84 0.28
C LYS A 44 -12.92 -2.89 -0.79
N PRO A 45 -13.25 -2.88 -2.09
CA PRO A 45 -12.24 -2.88 -3.15
C PRO A 45 -11.34 -1.64 -3.10
N THR A 46 -10.02 -1.87 -3.03
CA THR A 46 -9.01 -0.82 -3.15
C THR A 46 -9.10 -0.14 -4.51
N ARG A 47 -8.81 1.17 -4.57
CA ARG A 47 -8.87 1.98 -5.80
C ARG A 47 -7.53 2.67 -6.05
N ILE A 48 -7.27 3.03 -7.30
CA ILE A 48 -6.14 3.93 -7.62
C ILE A 48 -6.41 5.29 -6.93
N PRO A 49 -5.49 5.80 -6.09
CA PRO A 49 -5.72 7.01 -5.29
C PRO A 49 -6.15 8.21 -6.13
N GLY A 50 -7.23 8.87 -5.71
CA GLY A 50 -7.81 10.03 -6.42
C GLY A 50 -8.65 9.68 -7.65
N THR A 51 -8.97 8.40 -7.88
CA THR A 51 -9.83 7.94 -8.99
C THR A 51 -10.94 7.01 -8.51
N LEU A 52 -11.85 6.64 -9.42
CA LEU A 52 -12.87 5.62 -9.20
C LEU A 52 -12.46 4.23 -9.72
N ILE A 53 -11.24 4.07 -10.24
CA ILE A 53 -10.78 2.83 -10.88
C ILE A 53 -10.43 1.80 -9.78
N PRO A 54 -11.10 0.64 -9.72
CA PRO A 54 -10.78 -0.42 -8.77
C PRO A 54 -9.48 -1.13 -9.14
N LEU A 55 -8.79 -1.68 -8.14
CA LEU A 55 -7.67 -2.60 -8.31
C LEU A 55 -8.17 -4.05 -8.26
N CYS A 56 -7.48 -4.95 -8.96
CA CYS A 56 -7.78 -6.38 -8.93
C CYS A 56 -7.53 -6.97 -7.53
N SER A 57 -8.50 -7.75 -7.02
CA SER A 57 -8.46 -8.40 -5.70
C SER A 57 -7.98 -9.85 -5.73
N ALA A 58 -7.66 -10.43 -6.89
CA ALA A 58 -7.33 -11.87 -7.01
C ALA A 58 -6.11 -12.31 -6.18
N GLN A 59 -5.17 -11.41 -5.90
CA GLN A 59 -4.05 -11.69 -4.99
C GLN A 59 -4.49 -11.83 -3.53
N CYS A 60 -5.60 -11.20 -3.11
CA CYS A 60 -6.07 -11.22 -1.73
C CYS A 60 -6.51 -12.61 -1.26
N GLU A 61 -7.11 -13.42 -2.14
CA GLU A 61 -7.53 -14.80 -1.85
C GLU A 61 -6.37 -15.65 -1.31
N ARG A 62 -5.15 -15.38 -1.81
CA ARG A 62 -3.94 -16.15 -1.49
C ARG A 62 -3.21 -15.67 -0.23
N ILE A 63 -3.70 -14.66 0.49
CA ILE A 63 -3.08 -14.17 1.74
C ILE A 63 -2.92 -15.33 2.74
N PHE A 64 -3.99 -16.07 2.97
CA PHE A 64 -4.04 -17.15 3.97
C PHE A 64 -3.93 -18.52 3.32
N ASN A 65 -3.57 -19.52 4.12
CA ASN A 65 -3.50 -20.93 3.74
C ASN A 65 -2.54 -21.23 2.57
N THR A 66 -1.58 -20.33 2.31
CA THR A 66 -0.70 -20.39 1.15
C THR A 66 0.75 -20.67 1.56
N THR A 67 1.41 -21.54 0.80
CA THR A 67 2.83 -21.88 0.95
C THR A 67 3.47 -22.10 -0.42
N ARG A 68 4.71 -21.67 -0.58
CA ARG A 68 5.56 -21.94 -1.73
C ARG A 68 6.29 -23.27 -1.56
N ILE A 69 5.92 -24.28 -2.34
CA ILE A 69 6.53 -25.60 -2.30
C ILE A 69 7.82 -25.59 -3.15
N PRO A 70 8.98 -26.01 -2.62
CA PRO A 70 10.24 -26.05 -3.36
C PRO A 70 10.23 -27.13 -4.45
N GLY A 71 10.83 -26.83 -5.61
CA GLY A 71 11.07 -27.80 -6.69
C GLY A 71 12.52 -27.79 -7.18
N GLU A 72 12.94 -28.84 -7.89
CA GLU A 72 14.31 -28.90 -8.44
C GLU A 72 14.51 -27.97 -9.64
N GLU A 73 13.47 -27.73 -10.43
CA GLU A 73 13.49 -26.84 -11.60
C GLU A 73 12.65 -25.58 -11.40
N THR A 74 11.50 -25.69 -10.72
CA THR A 74 10.55 -24.60 -10.50
C THR A 74 9.74 -24.87 -9.23
N ASP A 75 9.58 -23.84 -8.40
CA ASP A 75 8.76 -23.87 -7.19
C ASP A 75 7.27 -23.69 -7.53
N THR A 76 6.37 -24.21 -6.70
CA THR A 76 4.92 -24.08 -6.88
C THR A 76 4.28 -23.26 -5.76
N VAL A 77 3.60 -22.17 -6.09
CA VAL A 77 2.73 -21.47 -5.13
C VAL A 77 1.47 -22.28 -4.92
N GLN A 78 1.19 -22.65 -3.67
CA GLN A 78 0.16 -23.60 -3.33
C GLN A 78 -0.78 -23.03 -2.26
N HIS A 79 -2.06 -22.94 -2.58
CA HIS A 79 -3.11 -22.36 -1.73
C HIS A 79 -4.17 -23.41 -1.37
N TRP A 80 -4.56 -23.46 -0.09
CA TRP A 80 -5.53 -24.43 0.44
C TRP A 80 -6.80 -23.78 1.01
N GLN A 81 -7.88 -24.55 1.06
CA GLN A 81 -9.11 -24.13 1.73
C GLN A 81 -9.10 -24.52 3.23
N ASP A 82 -9.95 -23.85 4.01
CA ASP A 82 -10.45 -24.31 5.32
C ASP A 82 -9.45 -24.63 6.45
N SER A 83 -8.29 -23.95 6.49
CA SER A 83 -7.43 -24.01 7.68
C SER A 83 -8.08 -23.34 8.89
N ASP A 84 -8.20 -24.05 10.03
CA ASP A 84 -8.77 -23.55 11.29
C ASP A 84 -7.73 -23.12 12.34
N TYR A 85 -6.45 -23.03 11.95
CA TYR A 85 -5.32 -22.95 12.86
C TYR A 85 -4.13 -22.17 12.30
N VAL A 86 -3.21 -21.79 13.18
CA VAL A 86 -1.87 -21.28 12.83
C VAL A 86 -0.80 -22.29 13.23
N ALA A 87 0.34 -22.23 12.55
CA ALA A 87 1.56 -22.94 12.95
C ALA A 87 2.44 -21.94 13.72
N VAL A 88 2.83 -22.29 14.94
CA VAL A 88 3.60 -21.44 15.86
C VAL A 88 4.97 -22.05 16.06
N TYR A 89 6.02 -21.25 15.97
CA TYR A 89 7.38 -21.59 16.39
C TYR A 89 7.74 -20.82 17.65
N HIS A 90 8.31 -21.52 18.64
CA HIS A 90 8.87 -20.92 19.84
C HIS A 90 10.01 -21.78 20.41
N SER A 91 11.16 -21.16 20.70
CA SER A 91 12.32 -21.80 21.35
C SER A 91 12.67 -23.17 20.75
N GLY A 92 12.84 -23.21 19.42
CA GLY A 92 13.21 -24.41 18.67
C GLY A 92 12.09 -25.43 18.42
N ARG A 93 10.83 -25.11 18.71
CA ARG A 93 9.72 -26.08 18.72
C ARG A 93 8.54 -25.59 17.91
N TYR A 94 7.85 -26.52 17.24
CA TYR A 94 6.68 -26.21 16.41
C TYR A 94 5.38 -26.68 17.07
N PHE A 95 4.32 -25.86 16.98
CA PHE A 95 3.01 -26.12 17.54
C PHE A 95 1.89 -25.81 16.54
N ARG A 96 0.81 -26.58 16.58
CA ARG A 96 -0.47 -26.27 15.95
C ARG A 96 -1.40 -25.63 16.99
N LEU A 97 -1.74 -24.36 16.77
CA LEU A 97 -2.72 -23.62 17.56
C LEU A 97 -4.02 -23.46 16.78
N ARG A 98 -5.06 -24.21 17.17
CA ARG A 98 -6.41 -24.00 16.62
C ARG A 98 -6.97 -22.67 17.07
N MET A 99 -7.57 -21.95 16.13
CA MET A 99 -8.19 -20.64 16.35
C MET A 99 -9.72 -20.75 16.47
N TYR A 100 -10.29 -21.94 16.23
CA TYR A 100 -11.71 -22.22 16.43
C TYR A 100 -11.91 -23.33 17.47
N HIS A 101 -12.94 -23.18 18.28
CA HIS A 101 -13.45 -24.20 19.19
C HIS A 101 -14.98 -24.18 19.17
N ALA A 102 -15.65 -25.34 19.19
CA ALA A 102 -17.12 -25.45 19.13
C ALA A 102 -17.79 -24.56 18.05
N GLY A 103 -17.13 -24.38 16.89
CA GLY A 103 -17.63 -23.53 15.79
C GLY A 103 -17.44 -22.02 15.96
N ARG A 104 -17.02 -21.53 17.13
CA ARG A 104 -16.68 -20.10 17.35
C ARG A 104 -15.18 -19.84 17.17
N LEU A 105 -14.85 -18.64 16.72
CA LEU A 105 -13.49 -18.09 16.82
C LEU A 105 -13.14 -17.89 18.31
N LEU A 106 -11.92 -18.23 18.73
CA LEU A 106 -11.44 -17.97 20.08
C LEU A 106 -11.41 -16.47 20.37
N SER A 107 -11.74 -16.07 21.60
CA SER A 107 -11.61 -14.68 22.07
C SER A 107 -10.13 -14.29 22.14
N PRO A 108 -9.78 -12.99 22.08
CA PRO A 108 -8.40 -12.56 22.23
C PRO A 108 -7.73 -13.07 23.52
N ARG A 109 -8.45 -13.08 24.64
CA ARG A 109 -7.97 -13.58 25.94
C ARG A 109 -7.77 -15.10 25.98
N GLU A 110 -8.57 -15.84 25.23
CA GLU A 110 -8.35 -17.28 25.05
C GLU A 110 -7.14 -17.57 24.17
N VAL A 111 -6.96 -16.83 23.08
CA VAL A 111 -5.78 -16.94 22.21
C VAL A 111 -4.52 -16.58 23.01
N GLU A 112 -4.54 -15.50 23.79
CA GLU A 112 -3.47 -15.16 24.73
C GLU A 112 -3.16 -16.32 25.69
N SER A 113 -4.18 -16.90 26.34
CA SER A 113 -3.99 -18.04 27.25
C SER A 113 -3.36 -19.25 26.53
N GLN A 114 -3.72 -19.50 25.27
CA GLN A 114 -3.13 -20.57 24.47
C GLN A 114 -1.70 -20.26 24.01
N ILE A 115 -1.37 -19.00 23.71
CA ILE A 115 0.01 -18.56 23.42
C ILE A 115 0.88 -18.65 24.68
N GLN A 116 0.37 -18.24 25.83
CA GLN A 116 1.09 -18.36 27.11
C GLN A 116 1.42 -19.83 27.42
N LYS A 117 0.50 -20.78 27.15
CA LYS A 117 0.78 -22.22 27.24
C LYS A 117 1.89 -22.73 26.30
N ILE A 118 2.21 -22.01 25.21
CA ILE A 118 3.34 -22.33 24.30
C ILE A 118 4.65 -21.74 24.84
N LEU A 119 4.60 -20.51 25.36
CA LEU A 119 5.75 -19.85 26.00
C LEU A 119 6.23 -20.64 27.22
N ASP A 120 5.28 -21.06 28.07
CA ASP A 120 5.53 -21.81 29.31
C ASP A 120 5.71 -23.32 29.10
N ASP A 121 5.66 -23.83 27.87
CA ASP A 121 5.85 -25.26 27.60
C ASP A 121 7.31 -25.65 27.94
N PRO A 122 7.56 -26.64 28.82
CA PRO A 122 8.92 -27.00 29.24
C PRO A 122 9.55 -28.10 28.37
N SER A 123 8.86 -28.64 27.36
CA SER A 123 9.35 -29.79 26.61
C SER A 123 10.53 -29.43 25.70
N PRO A 124 11.62 -30.21 25.64
CA PRO A 124 12.75 -29.93 24.76
C PRO A 124 12.37 -30.13 23.28
N PRO A 125 13.06 -29.47 22.33
CA PRO A 125 12.92 -29.78 20.91
C PRO A 125 13.36 -31.22 20.60
N SER A 126 12.74 -31.84 19.59
CA SER A 126 13.22 -33.10 19.01
C SER A 126 14.58 -32.90 18.31
N GLN A 127 15.32 -33.98 18.07
CA GLN A 127 16.56 -33.92 17.27
C GLN A 127 16.31 -33.23 15.93
N GLY A 128 17.21 -32.34 15.51
CA GLY A 128 17.08 -31.52 14.30
C GLY A 128 15.96 -30.47 14.30
N GLU A 129 14.97 -30.53 15.20
CA GLU A 129 13.80 -29.64 15.19
C GLU A 129 14.19 -28.17 15.36
N ALA A 130 15.10 -27.88 16.30
CA ALA A 130 15.43 -26.53 16.74
C ALA A 130 15.88 -25.57 15.63
N LYS A 131 16.43 -26.11 14.53
CA LYS A 131 16.93 -25.33 13.38
C LYS A 131 16.24 -25.70 12.06
N LEU A 132 15.18 -26.51 12.11
CA LEU A 132 14.52 -27.11 10.93
C LEU A 132 14.11 -26.08 9.87
N GLY A 133 13.65 -24.90 10.28
CA GLY A 133 13.24 -23.80 9.39
C GLY A 133 14.36 -23.29 8.46
N ALA A 134 15.63 -23.54 8.79
CA ALA A 134 16.79 -23.19 7.96
C ALA A 134 16.74 -23.78 6.55
N LEU A 135 16.08 -24.94 6.37
CA LEU A 135 15.86 -25.54 5.05
C LEU A 135 15.08 -24.58 4.12
N THR A 136 14.14 -23.80 4.66
CA THR A 136 13.36 -22.82 3.87
C THR A 136 14.14 -21.52 3.60
N ALA A 137 15.20 -21.25 4.37
CA ALA A 137 15.98 -20.02 4.29
C ALA A 137 17.01 -20.04 3.14
N GLY A 138 17.66 -21.19 2.95
CA GLY A 138 18.75 -21.43 2.00
C GLY A 138 18.34 -21.69 0.55
N ASP A 139 19.19 -22.44 -0.18
CA ASP A 139 19.02 -22.71 -1.61
C ASP A 139 17.82 -23.66 -1.89
N ARG A 140 17.07 -23.36 -2.96
CA ARG A 140 15.80 -24.03 -3.29
C ARG A 140 15.94 -25.51 -3.66
N VAL A 141 16.99 -25.87 -4.42
CA VAL A 141 17.20 -27.25 -4.89
C VAL A 141 17.61 -28.22 -3.76
N PRO A 142 18.54 -27.88 -2.85
CA PRO A 142 18.77 -28.64 -1.63
C PRO A 142 17.50 -28.85 -0.81
N TRP A 143 16.69 -27.79 -0.63
CA TRP A 143 15.41 -27.90 0.09
C TRP A 143 14.42 -28.84 -0.61
N ALA A 144 14.22 -28.71 -1.93
CA ALA A 144 13.35 -29.61 -2.70
C ALA A 144 13.73 -31.10 -2.52
N LYS A 145 15.04 -31.39 -2.49
CA LYS A 145 15.58 -32.75 -2.28
C LYS A 145 15.37 -33.23 -0.84
N ALA A 146 15.67 -32.39 0.15
CA ALA A 146 15.47 -32.73 1.55
C ALA A 146 13.98 -32.95 1.86
N ARG A 147 13.09 -32.07 1.38
CA ARG A 147 11.63 -32.21 1.47
C ARG A 147 11.15 -33.54 0.90
N THR A 148 11.59 -33.89 -0.31
CA THR A 148 11.22 -35.15 -0.98
C THR A 148 11.75 -36.38 -0.24
N LYS A 149 12.99 -36.35 0.27
CA LYS A 149 13.64 -37.50 0.92
C LYS A 149 13.13 -37.75 2.35
N TYR A 150 12.94 -36.70 3.15
CA TYR A 150 12.73 -36.83 4.60
C TYR A 150 11.33 -36.43 5.08
N PHE A 151 10.52 -35.75 4.26
CA PHE A 151 9.22 -35.20 4.65
C PHE A 151 8.05 -35.67 3.76
N SER A 152 8.26 -36.69 2.93
CA SER A 152 7.24 -37.25 2.03
C SER A 152 6.33 -38.30 2.68
N SER A 153 6.71 -38.87 3.83
CA SER A 153 5.94 -39.87 4.58
C SER A 153 6.05 -39.71 6.11
N GLY A 154 5.31 -40.55 6.86
CA GLY A 154 5.48 -40.71 8.30
C GLY A 154 5.06 -39.52 9.18
N VAL A 155 5.76 -39.36 10.32
CA VAL A 155 5.56 -38.24 11.26
C VAL A 155 5.94 -36.91 10.61
N ASN A 156 7.11 -36.84 9.95
CA ASN A 156 7.61 -35.63 9.29
C ASN A 156 6.63 -35.06 8.27
N LYS A 157 6.01 -35.91 7.43
CA LYS A 157 4.99 -35.45 6.48
C LYS A 157 3.77 -34.85 7.17
N ARG A 158 3.28 -35.44 8.27
CA ARG A 158 2.13 -34.91 9.02
C ARG A 158 2.45 -33.56 9.67
N SER A 159 3.64 -33.42 10.25
CA SER A 159 4.09 -32.17 10.86
C SER A 159 4.35 -31.07 9.81
N LEU A 160 4.96 -31.42 8.67
CA LEU A 160 5.11 -30.50 7.54
C LEU A 160 3.75 -30.10 6.94
N ASP A 161 2.84 -31.05 6.74
CA ASP A 161 1.47 -30.77 6.28
C ASP A 161 0.78 -29.74 7.21
N TYR A 162 0.99 -29.79 8.53
CA TYR A 162 0.44 -28.77 9.44
C TYR A 162 1.02 -27.37 9.18
N ILE A 163 2.33 -27.24 8.91
CA ILE A 163 2.94 -25.94 8.60
C ILE A 163 2.45 -25.42 7.24
N GLU A 164 2.50 -26.27 6.21
CA GLU A 164 2.09 -25.93 4.84
C GLU A 164 0.59 -25.61 4.75
N LYS A 165 -0.25 -26.26 5.58
CA LYS A 165 -1.71 -26.03 5.62
C LYS A 165 -2.19 -25.05 6.68
N ALA A 166 -1.35 -24.53 7.56
CA ALA A 166 -1.73 -23.47 8.50
C ALA A 166 -2.23 -22.20 7.79
N ALA A 167 -3.07 -21.40 8.45
CA ALA A 167 -3.58 -20.14 7.92
C ALA A 167 -2.45 -19.15 7.60
N PHE A 168 -1.47 -19.08 8.49
CA PHE A 168 -0.19 -18.39 8.36
C PHE A 168 0.77 -18.93 9.44
N PHE A 169 2.02 -18.47 9.42
CA PHE A 169 3.03 -18.88 10.38
C PHE A 169 3.21 -17.81 11.47
N VAL A 170 3.56 -18.23 12.68
CA VAL A 170 3.77 -17.35 13.84
C VAL A 170 5.12 -17.67 14.45
N CYS A 171 5.94 -16.67 14.73
CA CYS A 171 7.10 -16.81 15.60
C CYS A 171 6.87 -16.05 16.90
N LEU A 172 7.10 -16.73 18.01
CA LEU A 172 7.24 -16.13 19.34
C LEU A 172 8.75 -16.04 19.62
N ASP A 173 9.33 -14.89 19.31
CA ASP A 173 10.76 -14.61 19.44
C ASP A 173 11.11 -14.30 20.91
N ASP A 174 12.20 -14.85 21.40
CA ASP A 174 12.69 -14.67 22.78
C ASP A 174 13.50 -13.39 22.97
N GLU A 175 13.85 -12.70 21.87
CA GLU A 175 14.51 -11.41 21.86
C GLU A 175 13.53 -10.23 22.00
N GLU A 176 14.07 -9.09 22.42
CA GLU A 176 13.38 -7.79 22.43
C GLU A 176 13.89 -6.97 21.25
N GLN A 177 12.98 -6.38 20.48
CA GLN A 177 13.31 -5.59 19.29
C GLN A 177 12.51 -4.28 19.25
N GLY A 178 12.77 -3.46 18.25
CA GLY A 178 12.22 -2.11 18.10
C GLY A 178 12.95 -1.07 18.96
N GLY A 179 12.51 0.18 18.82
CA GLY A 179 13.08 1.34 19.51
C GLY A 179 12.23 2.59 19.25
N VAL A 180 12.62 3.70 19.88
CA VAL A 180 12.12 5.03 19.52
C VAL A 180 12.85 5.47 18.24
N ALA A 181 12.27 6.36 17.43
CA ALA A 181 12.87 6.79 16.16
C ALA A 181 14.27 7.43 16.30
N ASP A 182 14.57 7.91 17.51
CA ASP A 182 15.77 8.62 17.93
C ASP A 182 17.02 7.70 18.01
N ASP A 183 16.85 6.37 17.97
CA ASP A 183 17.93 5.38 17.96
C ASP A 183 17.88 4.54 16.66
N PRO A 184 18.55 4.99 15.58
CA PRO A 184 18.53 4.30 14.30
C PRO A 184 19.10 2.87 14.37
N ALA A 185 20.12 2.62 15.21
CA ALA A 185 20.74 1.30 15.32
C ALA A 185 19.74 0.24 15.82
N ARG A 186 18.77 0.64 16.66
CA ARG A 186 17.67 -0.23 17.09
C ARG A 186 16.61 -0.47 16.01
N LEU A 187 16.32 0.53 15.17
CA LEU A 187 15.45 0.32 14.01
C LEU A 187 16.11 -0.58 12.96
N ASP A 188 17.42 -0.45 12.77
CA ASP A 188 18.22 -1.28 11.86
C ASP A 188 18.24 -2.74 12.32
N ALA A 189 18.48 -2.98 13.62
CA ALA A 189 18.40 -4.31 14.22
C ALA A 189 16.99 -4.94 14.12
N TYR A 190 15.94 -4.15 14.37
CA TYR A 190 14.55 -4.58 14.27
C TYR A 190 14.17 -4.98 12.83
N ALA A 191 14.57 -4.16 11.84
CA ALA A 191 14.37 -4.45 10.43
C ALA A 191 15.11 -5.73 9.98
N LYS A 192 16.37 -5.91 10.41
CA LYS A 192 17.16 -7.13 10.15
C LYS A 192 16.47 -8.38 10.75
N SER A 193 16.03 -8.30 12.02
CA SER A 193 15.32 -9.38 12.71
C SER A 193 13.98 -9.78 12.04
N LEU A 194 13.28 -8.82 11.43
CA LEU A 194 12.06 -9.11 10.66
C LEU A 194 12.35 -9.65 9.25
N LEU A 195 13.45 -9.23 8.59
CA LEU A 195 13.82 -9.70 7.25
C LEU A 195 14.37 -11.13 7.24
N HIS A 196 15.26 -11.47 8.17
CA HIS A 196 15.94 -12.78 8.20
C HIS A 196 15.89 -13.50 9.55
N GLY A 197 15.60 -12.80 10.66
CA GLY A 197 15.60 -13.39 12.00
C GLY A 197 16.92 -14.10 12.29
N LYS A 198 16.81 -15.27 12.93
CA LYS A 198 17.92 -16.19 13.24
C LYS A 198 18.19 -17.18 12.11
N CYS A 199 17.63 -16.95 10.92
CA CYS A 199 17.67 -17.82 9.74
C CYS A 199 16.98 -19.19 9.87
N PHE A 200 16.40 -19.55 11.02
CA PHE A 200 15.69 -20.83 11.24
C PHE A 200 14.37 -20.72 12.01
N ASP A 201 14.08 -19.55 12.55
CA ASP A 201 12.95 -19.18 13.42
C ASP A 201 11.76 -18.58 12.63
N ARG A 202 11.77 -18.73 11.30
CA ARG A 202 10.69 -18.37 10.39
C ARG A 202 10.46 -19.53 9.41
N TRP A 203 9.27 -19.61 8.84
CA TRP A 203 9.01 -20.50 7.71
C TRP A 203 8.92 -19.69 6.43
N PHE A 204 10.05 -19.46 5.76
CA PHE A 204 10.18 -18.48 4.67
C PHE A 204 9.36 -18.82 3.41
N ASP A 205 8.86 -20.06 3.31
CA ASP A 205 7.93 -20.51 2.27
C ASP A 205 6.46 -20.17 2.56
N LYS A 206 6.10 -19.81 3.80
CA LYS A 206 4.72 -19.42 4.13
C LYS A 206 4.42 -18.07 3.49
N SER A 207 3.19 -17.85 3.00
CA SER A 207 2.77 -16.56 2.45
C SER A 207 3.17 -15.38 3.33
N PHE A 208 2.97 -15.51 4.64
CA PHE A 208 3.61 -14.65 5.63
C PHE A 208 3.84 -15.36 6.98
N THR A 209 4.82 -14.84 7.72
CA THR A 209 5.05 -15.08 9.15
C THR A 209 4.74 -13.80 9.93
N VAL A 210 3.99 -13.91 11.02
CA VAL A 210 3.87 -12.85 12.04
C VAL A 210 4.88 -13.12 13.15
N VAL A 211 5.67 -12.12 13.51
CA VAL A 211 6.70 -12.21 14.54
C VAL A 211 6.26 -11.40 15.75
N TYR A 212 6.31 -11.99 16.93
CA TYR A 212 6.05 -11.32 18.21
C TYR A 212 7.31 -11.38 19.05
N PHE A 213 7.83 -10.23 19.44
CA PHE A 213 9.00 -10.10 20.32
C PHE A 213 8.60 -10.12 21.78
N LYS A 214 9.55 -10.47 22.65
CA LYS A 214 9.33 -10.64 24.09
C LYS A 214 8.75 -9.38 24.77
N ASN A 215 9.10 -8.20 24.27
CA ASN A 215 8.61 -6.90 24.76
C ASN A 215 7.28 -6.44 24.12
N GLY A 216 6.57 -7.30 23.39
CA GLY A 216 5.29 -6.96 22.77
C GLY A 216 5.39 -6.14 21.46
N LYS A 217 6.58 -5.84 20.93
CA LYS A 217 6.70 -5.41 19.52
C LYS A 217 6.32 -6.56 18.59
N MET A 218 5.78 -6.25 17.42
CA MET A 218 5.46 -7.26 16.40
C MET A 218 5.77 -6.81 14.97
N GLY A 219 5.91 -7.74 14.05
CA GLY A 219 6.12 -7.43 12.63
C GLY A 219 5.85 -8.62 11.73
N LEU A 220 6.18 -8.45 10.44
CA LEU A 220 5.92 -9.42 9.39
C LEU A 220 7.17 -9.80 8.61
N ASN A 221 7.19 -11.05 8.14
CA ASN A 221 7.99 -11.50 7.00
C ASN A 221 7.03 -12.05 5.93
N GLY A 222 7.13 -11.60 4.68
CA GLY A 222 6.28 -12.03 3.58
C GLY A 222 7.07 -12.74 2.48
N GLU A 223 6.61 -13.91 2.05
CA GLU A 223 7.06 -14.53 0.80
C GLU A 223 6.43 -13.74 -0.37
N HIS A 224 7.15 -13.57 -1.48
CA HIS A 224 6.78 -12.59 -2.52
C HIS A 224 6.17 -13.21 -3.79
N SER A 225 6.27 -14.53 -3.98
CA SER A 225 5.81 -15.17 -5.23
C SER A 225 4.28 -15.25 -5.38
N TRP A 226 3.51 -15.10 -4.29
CA TRP A 226 2.04 -15.20 -4.32
C TRP A 226 1.31 -13.86 -4.52
N ALA A 227 1.91 -12.73 -4.11
CA ALA A 227 1.33 -11.38 -4.24
C ALA A 227 2.37 -10.25 -4.10
N ASP A 228 1.96 -9.04 -4.48
CA ASP A 228 2.69 -7.80 -4.24
C ASP A 228 2.44 -7.27 -2.81
N ALA A 229 3.47 -6.66 -2.21
CA ALA A 229 3.45 -6.22 -0.80
C ALA A 229 2.25 -5.35 -0.36
N PRO A 230 1.63 -4.47 -1.20
CA PRO A 230 0.43 -3.72 -0.81
C PRO A 230 -0.77 -4.60 -0.38
N VAL A 231 -0.86 -5.83 -0.90
CA VAL A 231 -1.94 -6.78 -0.55
C VAL A 231 -1.82 -7.23 0.90
N LEU A 232 -0.63 -7.65 1.34
CA LEU A 232 -0.37 -8.00 2.73
C LEU A 232 -0.38 -6.76 3.63
N SER A 233 0.09 -5.61 3.13
CA SER A 233 0.09 -4.35 3.89
C SER A 233 -1.32 -3.89 4.28
N HIS A 234 -2.33 -4.09 3.43
CA HIS A 234 -3.72 -3.79 3.78
C HIS A 234 -4.21 -4.67 4.96
N ALA A 235 -3.92 -5.97 4.95
CA ALA A 235 -4.24 -6.87 6.06
C ALA A 235 -3.50 -6.48 7.34
N TRP A 236 -2.22 -6.11 7.23
CA TRP A 236 -1.39 -5.65 8.36
C TRP A 236 -1.97 -4.40 9.03
N GLN A 237 -2.33 -3.39 8.25
CA GLN A 237 -2.89 -2.14 8.76
C GLN A 237 -4.28 -2.33 9.39
N TYR A 238 -5.11 -3.22 8.82
CA TYR A 238 -6.36 -3.61 9.46
C TYR A 238 -6.12 -4.26 10.84
N VAL A 239 -5.13 -5.16 10.94
CA VAL A 239 -4.78 -5.83 12.20
C VAL A 239 -4.26 -4.83 13.24
N LEU A 240 -3.31 -3.97 12.87
CA LEU A 240 -2.78 -2.91 13.72
C LEU A 240 -3.88 -2.00 14.27
N SER A 241 -4.81 -1.57 13.41
CA SER A 241 -5.94 -0.72 13.83
C SER A 241 -6.93 -1.46 14.74
N THR A 242 -7.31 -2.68 14.37
CA THR A 242 -8.28 -3.50 15.13
C THR A 242 -7.75 -3.85 16.52
N ASP A 243 -6.48 -4.25 16.62
CA ASP A 243 -5.80 -4.55 17.86
C ASP A 243 -5.82 -3.38 18.85
N CYS A 244 -5.46 -2.18 18.43
CA CYS A 244 -5.37 -1.01 19.32
C CYS A 244 -6.73 -0.38 19.61
N PHE A 245 -7.50 -0.07 18.56
CA PHE A 245 -8.65 0.83 18.64
C PHE A 245 -10.00 0.12 18.78
N GLN A 246 -10.07 -1.20 18.56
CA GLN A 246 -11.32 -1.97 18.67
C GLN A 246 -11.27 -3.01 19.80
N LEU A 247 -10.19 -3.80 19.87
CA LEU A 247 -10.00 -4.79 20.93
C LEU A 247 -9.40 -4.12 22.17
N GLY A 248 -8.18 -3.61 22.05
CA GLY A 248 -7.41 -3.02 23.13
C GLY A 248 -7.12 -3.99 24.28
N TYR A 249 -6.56 -3.45 25.36
CA TYR A 249 -6.07 -4.21 26.51
C TYR A 249 -6.76 -3.75 27.80
N ASN A 250 -6.68 -4.54 28.87
CA ASN A 250 -7.11 -4.14 30.21
C ASN A 250 -6.01 -3.32 30.92
N ALA A 251 -6.23 -2.92 32.18
CA ALA A 251 -5.29 -2.08 32.94
C ALA A 251 -3.93 -2.77 33.18
N GLU A 252 -3.92 -4.10 33.22
CA GLU A 252 -2.74 -4.95 33.39
C GLU A 252 -2.03 -5.27 32.07
N GLY A 253 -2.53 -4.79 30.92
CA GLY A 253 -1.96 -5.04 29.59
C GLY A 253 -2.37 -6.37 28.95
N HIS A 254 -3.26 -7.13 29.58
CA HIS A 254 -3.81 -8.38 29.04
C HIS A 254 -4.95 -8.13 28.04
N CYS A 255 -5.27 -9.13 27.22
CA CYS A 255 -6.46 -9.08 26.36
C CYS A 255 -7.74 -9.03 27.20
N LYS A 256 -8.75 -8.31 26.71
CA LYS A 256 -10.07 -8.23 27.39
C LYS A 256 -10.89 -9.51 27.21
N GLY A 257 -11.68 -9.84 28.22
CA GLY A 257 -12.59 -10.99 28.23
C GLY A 257 -12.14 -12.09 29.20
N GLU A 258 -12.81 -13.25 29.13
CA GLU A 258 -12.56 -14.42 29.99
C GLU A 258 -11.97 -15.59 29.19
N VAL A 259 -11.40 -16.57 29.90
CA VAL A 259 -10.84 -17.80 29.32
C VAL A 259 -11.78 -18.98 29.59
N ASP A 260 -12.22 -19.66 28.54
CA ASP A 260 -12.84 -20.97 28.65
C ASP A 260 -11.81 -22.03 29.07
N SER A 261 -11.98 -22.60 30.27
CA SER A 261 -11.06 -23.58 30.85
C SER A 261 -11.11 -24.95 30.17
N SER A 262 -12.14 -25.23 29.37
CA SER A 262 -12.30 -26.48 28.63
C SER A 262 -11.45 -26.56 27.35
N LEU A 263 -10.83 -25.44 26.95
CA LEU A 263 -10.06 -25.36 25.71
C LEU A 263 -8.86 -26.35 25.70
N PRO A 264 -8.73 -27.18 24.66
CA PRO A 264 -7.60 -28.09 24.53
C PRO A 264 -6.27 -27.30 24.49
N ARG A 265 -5.18 -27.95 24.91
CA ARG A 265 -3.83 -27.38 24.79
C ARG A 265 -3.38 -27.32 23.32
N PRO A 266 -2.44 -26.42 22.97
CA PRO A 266 -1.86 -26.38 21.63
C PRO A 266 -1.10 -27.68 21.36
N GLN A 267 -1.20 -28.20 20.15
CA GLN A 267 -0.58 -29.47 19.79
C GLN A 267 0.88 -29.24 19.37
N LYS A 268 1.84 -29.62 20.19
CA LYS A 268 3.24 -29.72 19.75
C LYS A 268 3.36 -30.70 18.56
N LEU A 269 4.12 -30.32 17.55
CA LEU A 269 4.45 -31.16 16.40
C LEU A 269 5.65 -32.05 16.75
N ASN A 270 5.69 -33.24 16.16
CA ASN A 270 6.77 -34.20 16.39
C ASN A 270 7.58 -34.38 15.11
N TRP A 271 8.87 -34.71 15.25
CA TRP A 271 9.77 -34.89 14.13
C TRP A 271 10.72 -36.07 14.36
N GLU A 272 11.01 -36.79 13.29
CA GLU A 272 11.94 -37.91 13.20
C GLU A 272 13.02 -37.49 12.18
N ILE A 273 13.91 -36.60 12.60
CA ILE A 273 14.98 -36.06 11.74
C ILE A 273 16.23 -36.93 11.87
N PRO A 274 16.64 -37.68 10.82
CA PRO A 274 17.87 -38.46 10.88
C PRO A 274 19.11 -37.57 10.72
N PRO A 275 20.31 -38.02 11.15
CA PRO A 275 21.53 -37.22 11.10
C PRO A 275 21.86 -36.63 9.72
N GLU A 276 21.60 -37.37 8.63
CA GLU A 276 21.86 -36.90 7.27
C GLU A 276 20.88 -35.81 6.81
N CYS A 277 19.77 -35.60 7.53
CA CYS A 277 18.90 -34.44 7.35
C CYS A 277 19.35 -33.27 8.23
N GLU A 278 19.90 -33.53 9.42
CA GLU A 278 20.49 -32.53 10.31
C GLU A 278 21.74 -31.87 9.69
N GLU A 279 22.51 -32.62 8.90
CA GLU A 279 23.56 -32.06 8.02
C GLU A 279 23.00 -31.10 6.95
N GLN A 280 21.87 -31.42 6.31
CA GLN A 280 21.24 -30.54 5.31
C GLN A 280 20.68 -29.26 5.97
N ILE A 281 20.11 -29.38 7.17
CA ILE A 281 19.66 -28.26 8.00
C ILE A 281 20.85 -27.34 8.30
N SER A 282 21.97 -27.92 8.76
CA SER A 282 23.19 -27.19 9.13
C SER A 282 23.84 -26.50 7.92
N GLY A 283 23.91 -27.18 6.77
CA GLY A 283 24.41 -26.59 5.53
C GLY A 283 23.52 -25.45 5.01
N SER A 284 22.20 -25.60 5.09
CA SER A 284 21.24 -24.56 4.71
C SER A 284 21.32 -23.34 5.63
N LEU A 285 21.51 -23.57 6.94
CA LEU A 285 21.72 -22.52 7.94
C LEU A 285 23.01 -21.75 7.67
N ALA A 286 24.13 -22.43 7.37
CA ALA A 286 25.39 -21.77 7.07
C ALA A 286 25.29 -20.84 5.83
N VAL A 287 24.58 -21.28 4.79
CA VAL A 287 24.30 -20.46 3.60
C VAL A 287 23.40 -19.27 3.93
N ALA A 288 22.35 -19.48 4.72
CA ALA A 288 21.42 -18.42 5.10
C ALA A 288 22.06 -17.37 6.03
N GLN A 289 22.87 -17.81 7.00
CA GLN A 289 23.58 -16.93 7.93
C GLN A 289 24.62 -16.09 7.19
N ALA A 290 25.45 -16.70 6.33
CA ALA A 290 26.41 -15.95 5.51
C ALA A 290 25.76 -14.94 4.55
N LEU A 291 24.47 -15.11 4.22
CA LEU A 291 23.69 -14.11 3.48
C LEU A 291 23.10 -13.03 4.40
N ALA A 292 22.69 -13.36 5.63
CA ALA A 292 22.21 -12.41 6.61
C ALA A 292 23.34 -11.50 7.15
N ASP A 293 24.54 -12.04 7.36
CA ASP A 293 25.72 -11.29 7.79
C ASP A 293 26.21 -10.30 6.71
N ASP A 294 25.91 -10.58 5.43
CA ASP A 294 26.18 -9.72 4.24
C ASP A 294 25.07 -8.67 4.02
N VAL A 295 24.06 -8.58 4.90
CA VAL A 295 22.98 -7.59 4.84
C VAL A 295 23.28 -6.37 5.69
N ASP A 296 23.44 -5.24 4.99
CA ASP A 296 23.35 -3.91 5.60
C ASP A 296 21.96 -3.29 5.39
N ILE A 297 21.45 -2.64 6.44
CA ILE A 297 20.12 -2.00 6.48
C ILE A 297 20.26 -0.75 7.34
N HIS A 298 19.74 0.36 6.82
CA HIS A 298 19.53 1.58 7.58
C HIS A 298 18.07 2.07 7.45
N VAL A 299 17.46 2.42 8.57
CA VAL A 299 16.09 2.88 8.73
C VAL A 299 16.10 4.18 9.53
N PHE A 300 15.59 5.26 8.93
CA PHE A 300 15.51 6.57 9.57
C PHE A 300 14.17 7.24 9.30
N ALA A 301 13.71 8.04 10.27
CA ALA A 301 12.56 8.92 10.11
C ALA A 301 13.01 10.27 9.54
N PHE A 302 12.38 10.73 8.46
CA PHE A 302 12.63 12.06 7.90
C PHE A 302 11.54 13.05 8.36
N GLU A 303 11.87 13.88 9.35
CA GLU A 303 10.87 14.68 10.07
C GLU A 303 10.73 16.14 9.59
N GLU A 304 11.70 16.69 8.86
CA GLU A 304 11.69 18.11 8.44
C GLU A 304 10.46 18.50 7.61
N PHE A 305 9.98 17.57 6.77
CA PHE A 305 8.76 17.74 5.98
C PHE A 305 8.25 16.44 5.37
N GLY A 306 6.95 16.41 5.06
CA GLY A 306 6.33 15.35 4.27
C GLY A 306 5.52 15.85 3.08
N LYS A 307 4.61 14.99 2.60
CA LYS A 307 3.74 15.19 1.42
C LYS A 307 3.05 16.57 1.36
N GLY A 308 2.74 17.18 2.51
CA GLY A 308 2.11 18.50 2.59
C GLY A 308 2.97 19.65 2.06
N LYS A 309 4.29 19.67 2.36
CA LYS A 309 5.21 20.71 1.88
C LYS A 309 5.49 20.53 0.39
N ILE A 310 5.76 19.28 -0.03
CA ILE A 310 6.05 18.93 -1.44
C ILE A 310 4.88 19.31 -2.36
N LYS A 311 3.63 19.00 -1.95
CA LYS A 311 2.43 19.38 -2.73
C LYS A 311 2.24 20.90 -2.87
N ARG A 312 2.67 21.72 -1.90
CA ARG A 312 2.65 23.19 -2.04
C ARG A 312 3.60 23.68 -3.13
N CYS A 313 4.69 22.96 -3.37
CA CYS A 313 5.61 23.20 -4.50
C CYS A 313 5.05 22.72 -5.86
N ARG A 314 3.83 22.17 -5.90
CA ARG A 314 3.17 21.59 -7.10
C ARG A 314 3.86 20.36 -7.70
N VAL A 315 4.65 19.64 -6.89
CA VAL A 315 5.37 18.43 -7.32
C VAL A 315 4.75 17.17 -6.71
N SER A 316 4.81 16.04 -7.41
CA SER A 316 4.40 14.74 -6.86
C SER A 316 5.37 14.31 -5.75
N PRO A 317 4.89 13.89 -4.56
CA PRO A 317 5.76 13.36 -3.50
C PRO A 317 6.62 12.17 -3.95
N ASP A 318 6.08 11.29 -4.78
CA ASP A 318 6.83 10.17 -5.38
C ASP A 318 7.98 10.65 -6.26
N ALA A 319 7.70 11.57 -7.20
CA ALA A 319 8.72 12.14 -8.08
C ALA A 319 9.80 12.92 -7.31
N PHE A 320 9.41 13.65 -6.25
CA PHE A 320 10.33 14.37 -5.39
C PHE A 320 11.31 13.40 -4.69
N ILE A 321 10.80 12.33 -4.07
CA ILE A 321 11.62 11.33 -3.38
C ILE A 321 12.52 10.59 -4.38
N GLN A 322 11.98 10.18 -5.54
CA GLN A 322 12.74 9.49 -6.58
C GLN A 322 13.88 10.36 -7.14
N LEU A 323 13.67 11.67 -7.32
CA LEU A 323 14.74 12.60 -7.72
C LEU A 323 15.75 12.88 -6.60
N ALA A 324 15.34 12.91 -5.34
CA ALA A 324 16.26 12.98 -4.21
C ALA A 324 17.14 11.72 -4.13
N LEU A 325 16.57 10.55 -4.41
CA LEU A 325 17.32 9.29 -4.54
C LEU A 325 18.25 9.30 -5.76
N GLN A 326 17.87 9.90 -6.90
CA GLN A 326 18.80 10.11 -8.02
C GLN A 326 19.97 11.04 -7.66
N LEU A 327 19.73 12.10 -6.88
CA LEU A 327 20.78 13.01 -6.42
C LEU A 327 21.75 12.33 -5.44
N ALA A 328 21.21 11.63 -4.44
CA ALA A 328 22.01 10.82 -3.52
C ALA A 328 22.81 9.74 -4.28
N TYR A 329 22.18 9.09 -5.27
CA TYR A 329 22.84 8.14 -6.16
C TYR A 329 24.00 8.81 -6.93
N TYR A 330 23.84 9.98 -7.50
CA TYR A 330 24.92 10.62 -8.25
C TYR A 330 26.10 11.03 -7.36
N ARG A 331 25.82 11.45 -6.11
CA ARG A 331 26.84 11.81 -5.12
C ARG A 331 27.65 10.61 -4.62
N GLU A 332 26.99 9.47 -4.31
CA GLU A 332 27.64 8.34 -3.61
C GLU A 332 27.43 6.94 -4.23
N GLY A 333 26.83 6.84 -5.42
CA GLY A 333 27.10 5.74 -6.34
C GLY A 333 26.26 4.45 -6.27
N ARG A 334 25.08 4.42 -5.59
CA ARG A 334 24.03 3.38 -5.81
C ARG A 334 22.56 3.89 -5.95
N THR A 335 21.63 3.47 -6.84
CA THR A 335 21.66 2.87 -8.23
C THR A 335 20.27 2.59 -8.94
N GLU A 336 19.26 3.47 -8.83
CA GLU A 336 17.78 3.16 -8.85
C GLU A 336 17.10 2.25 -9.91
N THR A 337 15.96 1.66 -9.51
CA THR A 337 14.87 1.06 -10.34
C THR A 337 13.52 1.41 -9.69
N VAL A 338 12.48 2.02 -10.29
CA VAL A 338 12.08 2.36 -11.69
C VAL A 338 13.16 3.00 -12.56
N ARG A 339 12.94 3.11 -13.89
CA ARG A 339 13.74 3.95 -14.80
C ARG A 339 13.53 5.46 -14.55
N SER A 340 13.62 5.85 -13.27
CA SER A 340 13.67 7.21 -12.72
C SER A 340 14.96 7.91 -13.16
N CYS A 341 16.03 7.13 -13.37
CA CYS A 341 17.20 7.55 -14.12
C CYS A 341 16.80 7.83 -15.58
N THR A 342 16.67 9.11 -15.89
CA THR A 342 16.27 9.66 -17.19
C THR A 342 17.28 10.71 -17.63
N ASN A 343 17.25 11.12 -18.90
CA ASN A 343 18.10 12.22 -19.36
C ASN A 343 17.78 13.51 -18.58
N GLU A 344 16.50 13.74 -18.31
CA GLU A 344 15.99 14.87 -17.53
C GLU A 344 16.47 14.84 -16.08
N SER A 345 16.40 13.68 -15.40
CA SER A 345 16.95 13.56 -14.03
C SER A 345 18.46 13.70 -13.99
N SER A 346 19.18 13.18 -14.99
CA SER A 346 20.64 13.36 -15.09
C SER A 346 21.02 14.82 -15.34
N ALA A 347 20.29 15.54 -16.18
CA ALA A 347 20.50 16.96 -16.43
C ALA A 347 20.28 17.80 -15.15
N PHE A 348 19.17 17.59 -14.45
CA PHE A 348 18.89 18.24 -13.16
C PHE A 348 20.02 18.00 -12.15
N VAL A 349 20.41 16.74 -11.95
CA VAL A 349 21.41 16.38 -10.94
C VAL A 349 22.79 16.93 -11.30
N ARG A 350 23.20 16.87 -12.58
CA ARG A 350 24.47 17.45 -13.04
C ARG A 350 24.52 18.98 -12.85
N ALA A 351 23.43 19.68 -13.15
CA ALA A 351 23.36 21.13 -12.95
C ALA A 351 23.47 21.52 -11.47
N LEU A 352 22.78 20.78 -10.59
CA LEU A 352 22.83 21.02 -9.14
C LEU A 352 24.23 20.79 -8.57
N GLU A 353 24.92 19.72 -8.99
CA GLU A 353 26.30 19.44 -8.54
C GLU A 353 27.35 20.37 -9.17
N ALA A 354 27.09 20.92 -10.35
CA ALA A 354 27.93 21.96 -10.96
C ALA A 354 27.80 23.34 -10.28
N GLY A 355 26.86 23.51 -9.35
CA GLY A 355 26.60 24.78 -8.67
C GLY A 355 25.83 25.78 -9.54
N GLU A 356 25.04 25.31 -10.51
CA GLU A 356 24.24 26.16 -11.39
C GLU A 356 23.21 27.01 -10.63
N ALA A 357 22.77 28.09 -11.28
CA ALA A 357 21.84 29.03 -10.68
C ALA A 357 20.52 28.37 -10.22
N ALA A 358 19.96 28.85 -9.11
CA ALA A 358 18.85 28.18 -8.43
C ALA A 358 17.52 28.20 -9.23
N ASP A 359 17.35 29.11 -10.19
CA ASP A 359 16.29 29.10 -11.18
C ASP A 359 16.48 28.01 -12.25
N VAL A 360 17.69 27.87 -12.80
CA VAL A 360 18.07 26.79 -13.72
C VAL A 360 17.83 25.42 -13.07
N CYS A 361 18.35 25.22 -11.85
CA CYS A 361 18.15 23.98 -11.10
C CYS A 361 16.67 23.68 -10.84
N ARG A 362 15.84 24.70 -10.52
CA ARG A 362 14.39 24.53 -10.31
C ARG A 362 13.65 24.16 -11.60
N HIS A 363 14.05 24.72 -12.73
CA HIS A 363 13.45 24.40 -14.03
C HIS A 363 13.72 22.94 -14.41
N LEU A 364 14.99 22.52 -14.39
CA LEU A 364 15.39 21.14 -14.68
C LEU A 364 14.75 20.13 -13.71
N PHE A 365 14.61 20.49 -12.42
CA PHE A 365 13.91 19.68 -11.44
C PHE A 365 12.43 19.45 -11.80
N GLN A 366 11.75 20.48 -12.31
CA GLN A 366 10.35 20.38 -12.75
C GLN A 366 10.22 19.47 -13.97
N GLU A 367 11.07 19.63 -14.99
CA GLU A 367 11.08 18.75 -16.17
C GLU A 367 11.32 17.28 -15.78
N ALA A 368 12.31 17.02 -14.93
CA ALA A 368 12.60 15.68 -14.42
C ALA A 368 11.42 15.08 -13.63
N ALA A 369 10.75 15.89 -12.81
CA ALA A 369 9.62 15.45 -11.99
C ALA A 369 8.36 15.19 -12.83
N GLU A 370 8.15 15.94 -13.90
CA GLU A 370 7.08 15.71 -14.88
C GLU A 370 7.35 14.48 -15.73
N LYS A 371 8.60 14.27 -16.17
CA LYS A 371 9.03 13.07 -16.89
C LYS A 371 8.80 11.81 -16.05
N HIS A 372 9.21 11.81 -14.79
CA HIS A 372 8.97 10.70 -13.86
C HIS A 372 7.47 10.39 -13.71
N GLN A 373 6.63 11.41 -13.52
CA GLN A 373 5.18 11.22 -13.45
C GLN A 373 4.58 10.65 -14.75
N HIS A 374 5.09 11.06 -15.91
CA HIS A 374 4.65 10.55 -17.21
C HIS A 374 5.01 9.07 -17.36
N LEU A 375 6.23 8.67 -17.00
CA LEU A 375 6.68 7.27 -17.01
C LEU A 375 5.89 6.40 -16.02
N ASN A 376 5.62 6.91 -14.81
CA ASN A 376 4.81 6.21 -13.81
C ASN A 376 3.38 5.97 -14.34
N ARG A 377 2.72 6.99 -14.92
CA ARG A 377 1.41 6.83 -15.57
C ARG A 377 1.42 5.80 -16.70
N LYS A 378 2.46 5.79 -17.55
CA LYS A 378 2.62 4.76 -18.60
C LYS A 378 2.75 3.36 -18.02
N ALA A 379 3.56 3.18 -16.98
CA ALA A 379 3.72 1.90 -16.30
C ALA A 379 2.40 1.40 -15.68
N MET A 380 1.67 2.29 -14.99
CA MET A 380 0.35 1.99 -14.41
C MET A 380 -0.71 1.57 -15.45
N THR A 381 -0.59 2.03 -16.70
CA THR A 381 -1.49 1.66 -17.81
C THR A 381 -0.92 0.56 -18.72
N GLY A 382 0.08 -0.20 -18.26
CA GLY A 382 0.68 -1.31 -19.03
C GLY A 382 1.61 -0.90 -20.18
N ALA A 383 1.80 0.40 -20.44
CA ALA A 383 2.65 0.94 -21.50
C ALA A 383 4.15 1.06 -21.10
N GLY A 384 4.59 0.23 -20.16
CA GLY A 384 6.00 0.11 -19.75
C GLY A 384 6.73 -0.98 -20.54
N ILE A 385 8.04 -0.79 -20.77
CA ILE A 385 8.80 -1.67 -21.68
C ILE A 385 9.24 -3.00 -21.06
N ASP A 386 9.56 -3.04 -19.77
CA ASP A 386 10.31 -4.17 -19.19
C ASP A 386 9.48 -5.46 -19.13
N ARG A 387 8.15 -5.38 -18.98
CA ARG A 387 7.26 -6.54 -19.06
C ARG A 387 7.08 -7.05 -20.50
N HIS A 388 7.08 -6.14 -21.48
CA HIS A 388 7.04 -6.51 -22.90
C HIS A 388 8.35 -7.21 -23.31
N LEU A 389 9.51 -6.66 -22.94
CA LEU A 389 10.83 -7.29 -23.17
C LEU A 389 10.94 -8.67 -22.50
N PHE A 390 10.43 -8.81 -21.28
CA PHE A 390 10.37 -10.10 -20.60
C PHE A 390 9.46 -11.10 -21.33
N CYS A 391 8.28 -10.68 -21.80
CA CYS A 391 7.40 -11.52 -22.61
C CYS A 391 8.10 -12.01 -23.89
N LEU A 392 8.76 -11.10 -24.63
CA LEU A 392 9.54 -11.45 -25.82
C LEU A 392 10.64 -12.47 -25.51
N TYR A 393 11.27 -12.40 -24.34
CA TYR A 393 12.24 -13.40 -23.89
C TYR A 393 11.62 -14.76 -23.56
N VAL A 394 10.47 -14.79 -22.88
CA VAL A 394 9.74 -16.05 -22.63
C VAL A 394 9.34 -16.71 -23.95
N VAL A 395 8.83 -15.93 -24.90
CA VAL A 395 8.50 -16.39 -26.27
C VAL A 395 9.76 -16.86 -27.00
N SER A 396 10.89 -16.14 -26.90
CA SER A 396 12.14 -16.57 -27.56
C SER A 396 12.66 -17.90 -26.99
N LYS A 397 12.51 -18.14 -25.67
CA LYS A 397 12.85 -19.43 -25.05
C LYS A 397 11.92 -20.55 -25.50
N TYR A 398 10.62 -20.29 -25.60
CA TYR A 398 9.64 -21.25 -26.12
C TYR A 398 9.95 -21.65 -27.59
N LEU A 399 10.14 -20.65 -28.45
CA LEU A 399 10.49 -20.83 -29.87
C LEU A 399 11.95 -21.30 -30.10
N ARG A 400 12.76 -21.43 -29.04
CA ARG A 400 14.19 -21.77 -29.08
C ARG A 400 15.03 -20.81 -29.94
N VAL A 401 14.61 -19.55 -30.04
CA VAL A 401 15.31 -18.48 -30.74
C VAL A 401 16.25 -17.76 -29.77
N GLU A 402 17.54 -17.69 -30.13
CA GLU A 402 18.48 -16.83 -29.43
C GLU A 402 18.40 -15.39 -29.95
N SER A 403 18.20 -14.44 -29.04
CA SER A 403 18.27 -13.01 -29.33
C SER A 403 19.41 -12.39 -28.53
N PRO A 404 20.50 -11.91 -29.17
CA PRO A 404 21.59 -11.21 -28.49
C PRO A 404 21.08 -9.99 -27.70
N PHE A 405 20.16 -9.21 -28.28
CA PHE A 405 19.54 -8.05 -27.64
C PHE A 405 18.77 -8.42 -26.36
N LEU A 406 17.91 -9.45 -26.39
CA LEU A 406 17.17 -9.87 -25.20
C LEU A 406 18.10 -10.44 -24.13
N LYS A 407 19.19 -11.11 -24.53
CA LYS A 407 20.22 -11.63 -23.62
C LYS A 407 21.01 -10.50 -22.95
N GLU A 408 21.31 -9.44 -23.68
CA GLU A 408 21.99 -8.24 -23.17
C GLU A 408 21.09 -7.47 -22.20
N VAL A 409 19.92 -6.99 -22.65
CA VAL A 409 19.04 -6.10 -21.88
C VAL A 409 18.48 -6.76 -20.60
N LEU A 410 18.34 -8.08 -20.57
CA LEU A 410 17.91 -8.82 -19.37
C LEU A 410 19.08 -9.29 -18.49
N SER A 411 20.32 -9.10 -18.92
CA SER A 411 21.53 -9.30 -18.10
C SER A 411 21.98 -8.02 -17.38
N GLU A 412 21.41 -6.86 -17.74
CA GLU A 412 21.68 -5.60 -17.04
C GLU A 412 21.21 -5.69 -15.58
N PRO A 413 22.11 -5.48 -14.59
CA PRO A 413 21.74 -5.59 -13.19
C PRO A 413 20.95 -4.38 -12.71
N TRP A 414 19.77 -4.61 -12.12
CA TRP A 414 19.08 -3.63 -11.28
C TRP A 414 19.88 -3.43 -9.98
N ARG A 415 20.67 -2.35 -9.93
CA ARG A 415 21.67 -2.16 -8.86
C ARG A 415 21.08 -1.50 -7.59
N LEU A 416 19.95 -0.79 -7.65
CA LEU A 416 19.05 -0.42 -6.54
C LEU A 416 17.61 -0.62 -7.05
N SER A 417 16.68 -0.88 -6.15
CA SER A 417 15.33 -1.33 -6.46
C SER A 417 14.41 -0.82 -5.36
N THR A 418 13.72 0.30 -5.59
CA THR A 418 12.78 0.85 -4.61
C THR A 418 11.36 0.31 -4.79
N SER A 419 10.60 0.43 -3.70
CA SER A 419 9.16 0.26 -3.68
C SER A 419 8.60 1.28 -2.70
N GLN A 420 7.49 1.92 -3.06
CA GLN A 420 6.72 2.73 -2.13
C GLN A 420 5.55 1.89 -1.61
N THR A 421 5.53 1.64 -0.30
CA THR A 421 4.44 0.97 0.40
C THR A 421 3.70 2.02 1.24
N PRO A 422 2.74 2.79 0.66
CA PRO A 422 2.08 3.86 1.40
C PRO A 422 1.13 3.29 2.45
N VAL A 423 1.21 3.82 3.68
CA VAL A 423 0.23 3.53 4.73
C VAL A 423 -1.12 4.18 4.36
N GLN A 424 -2.19 3.39 4.39
CA GLN A 424 -3.55 3.80 4.09
C GLN A 424 -4.17 4.49 5.29
N ALA A 425 -4.12 5.83 5.28
CA ALA A 425 -4.64 6.70 6.34
C ALA A 425 -6.18 6.64 6.56
N GLU A 426 -6.90 5.74 5.89
CA GLU A 426 -8.34 5.51 6.10
C GLU A 426 -8.63 4.49 7.22
N LEU A 427 -7.63 3.70 7.63
CA LEU A 427 -7.81 2.62 8.61
C LEU A 427 -7.61 3.08 10.07
N PHE A 428 -6.99 4.23 10.31
CA PHE A 428 -6.77 4.80 11.65
C PHE A 428 -6.53 6.31 11.57
N ASP A 429 -6.95 7.04 12.61
CA ASP A 429 -6.93 8.50 12.64
C ASP A 429 -5.57 9.04 13.08
N ILE A 430 -4.66 9.19 12.11
CA ILE A 430 -3.31 9.76 12.31
C ILE A 430 -3.35 11.22 12.84
N VAL A 431 -4.47 11.94 12.69
CA VAL A 431 -4.56 13.33 13.17
C VAL A 431 -4.75 13.36 14.68
N ASN A 432 -5.59 12.47 15.21
CA ASN A 432 -5.85 12.36 16.65
C ASN A 432 -4.90 11.38 17.37
N TYR A 433 -4.22 10.49 16.65
CA TYR A 433 -3.27 9.50 17.17
C TYR A 433 -1.93 9.50 16.38
N PRO A 434 -1.19 10.63 16.36
CA PRO A 434 0.02 10.79 15.55
C PRO A 434 1.16 9.83 15.91
N GLU A 435 1.20 9.34 17.15
CA GLU A 435 2.19 8.39 17.66
C GLU A 435 2.00 6.95 17.12
N TYR A 436 0.79 6.61 16.64
CA TYR A 436 0.46 5.30 16.07
C TYR A 436 0.88 5.19 14.60
N VAL A 437 2.08 5.67 14.26
CA VAL A 437 2.68 5.60 12.93
C VAL A 437 3.71 4.48 12.84
N SER A 438 3.76 3.80 11.69
CA SER A 438 4.73 2.75 11.38
C SER A 438 5.78 3.25 10.37
N CYS A 439 7.02 2.75 10.46
CA CYS A 439 8.02 2.90 9.40
C CYS A 439 7.60 2.26 8.06
N GLY A 440 6.57 1.40 8.07
CA GLY A 440 6.21 0.57 6.93
C GLY A 440 7.08 -0.69 6.87
N GLY A 441 7.72 -0.93 5.74
CA GLY A 441 8.45 -2.17 5.47
C GLY A 441 9.32 -2.10 4.23
N GLY A 442 10.22 -3.08 4.07
CA GLY A 442 11.24 -3.08 3.02
C GLY A 442 11.51 -4.47 2.45
N PHE A 443 12.28 -4.49 1.36
CA PHE A 443 12.78 -5.70 0.71
C PHE A 443 14.26 -5.89 1.04
N GLY A 444 14.74 -7.14 1.07
CA GLY A 444 16.18 -7.38 1.12
C GLY A 444 16.90 -6.88 -0.15
N PRO A 445 18.19 -6.55 -0.06
CA PRO A 445 18.96 -6.02 -1.20
C PRO A 445 19.08 -7.07 -2.32
N LYS A 446 18.65 -6.70 -3.54
CA LYS A 446 18.81 -7.55 -4.73
C LYS A 446 20.23 -7.48 -5.27
N THR A 447 21.13 -8.33 -4.76
CA THR A 447 22.46 -8.52 -5.36
C THR A 447 22.46 -9.70 -6.35
N MET A 448 22.42 -9.40 -7.65
CA MET A 448 22.90 -10.38 -8.64
C MET A 448 24.42 -10.47 -8.53
N LYS A 449 24.93 -11.38 -7.69
CA LYS A 449 26.36 -11.73 -7.68
C LYS A 449 26.71 -12.29 -9.07
N MET A 450 27.51 -11.53 -9.83
CA MET A 450 28.19 -11.98 -11.04
C MET A 450 28.98 -13.25 -10.72
N ARG A 451 28.43 -14.44 -10.98
CA ARG A 451 29.19 -15.70 -10.90
C ARG A 451 30.19 -15.75 -12.04
N GLY A 452 31.37 -15.17 -11.80
CA GLY A 452 32.56 -15.37 -12.61
C GLY A 452 32.78 -16.86 -12.84
N ARG A 453 32.68 -17.30 -14.10
CA ARG A 453 32.64 -18.72 -14.46
C ARG A 453 34.05 -19.28 -14.57
N GLU A 454 34.78 -19.34 -13.44
CA GLU A 454 36.09 -19.97 -13.39
C GLU A 454 36.00 -21.46 -13.77
N LYS A 455 36.56 -21.79 -14.93
CA LYS A 455 36.64 -23.17 -15.43
C LYS A 455 37.72 -23.96 -14.67
N LYS A 456 37.40 -24.51 -13.50
CA LYS A 456 38.24 -25.55 -12.87
C LYS A 456 38.25 -26.81 -13.76
N LYS A 457 39.36 -27.03 -14.48
CA LYS A 457 39.66 -28.27 -15.21
C LYS A 457 39.66 -29.44 -14.21
N LYS A 458 38.74 -30.40 -14.35
CA LYS A 458 38.88 -31.73 -13.71
C LYS A 458 39.82 -32.59 -14.56
N LYS A 459 40.77 -33.28 -13.91
CA LYS A 459 41.57 -34.36 -14.52
C LYS A 459 40.80 -35.69 -14.46
N ASN A 460 41.08 -36.58 -15.40
CA ASN A 460 40.41 -37.88 -15.54
C ASN A 460 40.91 -38.93 -14.55
N ALA A 461 40.03 -39.88 -14.21
CA ALA A 461 40.32 -41.21 -13.68
C ALA A 461 39.33 -42.22 -14.33
N PRO A 462 39.64 -43.53 -14.39
CA PRO A 462 39.20 -44.39 -15.49
C PRO A 462 37.82 -45.07 -15.34
N ASN A 463 37.45 -45.77 -16.41
CA ASN A 463 36.11 -46.17 -16.82
C ASN A 463 35.84 -47.67 -16.54
N THR A 464 34.62 -48.05 -16.15
CA THR A 464 34.11 -49.43 -16.25
C THR A 464 32.63 -49.47 -16.66
N SER A 465 32.30 -50.40 -17.58
CA SER A 465 30.98 -50.88 -18.06
C SER A 465 29.74 -49.99 -17.84
N LYS A 466 29.20 -49.40 -18.93
CA LYS A 466 28.15 -48.37 -18.86
C LYS A 466 27.01 -48.51 -19.89
N THR A 467 26.97 -49.61 -20.65
CA THR A 467 26.19 -49.72 -21.89
C THR A 467 24.69 -49.99 -21.72
N ASP A 468 24.25 -50.77 -20.73
CA ASP A 468 22.83 -51.19 -20.68
C ASP A 468 21.94 -50.20 -19.91
N MET A 469 22.49 -49.53 -18.90
CA MET A 469 21.82 -48.47 -18.14
C MET A 469 21.57 -47.19 -18.96
N GLU A 470 22.43 -46.88 -19.93
CA GLU A 470 22.29 -45.67 -20.75
C GLU A 470 21.14 -45.79 -21.75
N THR A 471 20.90 -46.98 -22.30
CA THR A 471 19.80 -47.25 -23.24
C THR A 471 18.43 -47.09 -22.58
N LEU A 472 18.22 -47.72 -21.42
CA LEU A 472 16.97 -47.60 -20.66
C LEU A 472 16.71 -46.16 -20.17
N ALA A 473 17.77 -45.42 -19.83
CA ALA A 473 17.69 -44.01 -19.47
C ALA A 473 17.33 -43.11 -20.68
N MET A 474 17.79 -43.43 -21.89
CA MET A 474 17.39 -42.71 -23.11
C MET A 474 15.92 -42.95 -23.46
N GLU A 475 15.43 -44.18 -23.41
CA GLU A 475 14.02 -44.49 -23.69
C GLU A 475 13.08 -43.84 -22.68
N THR A 476 13.44 -43.87 -21.39
CA THR A 476 12.68 -43.20 -20.33
C THR A 476 12.67 -41.68 -20.49
N ARG A 477 13.77 -41.06 -20.93
CA ARG A 477 13.81 -39.64 -21.29
C ARG A 477 12.91 -39.32 -22.47
N ARG A 478 13.04 -40.08 -23.57
CA ARG A 478 12.26 -39.89 -24.80
C ARG A 478 10.75 -40.00 -24.53
N HIS A 479 10.32 -40.93 -23.67
CA HIS A 479 8.92 -41.03 -23.28
C HIS A 479 8.42 -39.83 -22.45
N LYS A 480 9.24 -39.32 -21.53
CA LYS A 480 8.93 -38.09 -20.76
C LYS A 480 8.89 -36.84 -21.64
N GLU A 481 9.80 -36.72 -22.60
CA GLU A 481 9.83 -35.65 -23.61
C GLU A 481 8.57 -35.68 -24.50
N ASP A 482 8.09 -36.86 -24.89
CA ASP A 482 6.84 -37.04 -25.65
C ASP A 482 5.59 -36.64 -24.84
N ILE A 483 5.52 -36.99 -23.55
CA ILE A 483 4.44 -36.56 -22.65
C ILE A 483 4.48 -35.04 -22.45
N HIS A 484 5.67 -34.47 -22.24
CA HIS A 484 5.86 -33.03 -22.08
C HIS A 484 5.47 -32.26 -23.35
N ARG A 485 5.83 -32.77 -24.54
CA ARG A 485 5.41 -32.19 -25.83
C ARG A 485 3.89 -32.18 -26.00
N LYS A 486 3.21 -33.31 -25.79
CA LYS A 486 1.74 -33.39 -25.89
C LYS A 486 1.02 -32.49 -24.90
N ARG A 487 1.58 -32.29 -23.70
CA ARG A 487 1.04 -31.35 -22.72
C ARG A 487 1.24 -29.90 -23.17
N MET A 488 2.43 -29.53 -23.65
CA MET A 488 2.69 -28.19 -24.21
C MET A 488 1.84 -27.88 -25.45
N GLU A 489 1.52 -28.87 -26.30
CA GLU A 489 0.60 -28.70 -27.44
C GLU A 489 -0.83 -28.38 -26.97
N LYS A 490 -1.32 -29.04 -25.90
CA LYS A 490 -2.61 -28.73 -25.29
C LYS A 490 -2.61 -27.35 -24.62
N ASP A 491 -1.59 -27.05 -23.83
CA ASP A 491 -1.45 -25.78 -23.12
C ASP A 491 -1.30 -24.61 -24.12
N LEU A 492 -0.67 -24.83 -25.28
CA LEU A 492 -0.61 -23.88 -26.41
C LEU A 492 -2.00 -23.61 -27.02
N LEU A 493 -2.81 -24.65 -27.22
CA LEU A 493 -4.16 -24.52 -27.79
C LEU A 493 -5.10 -23.76 -26.84
N GLU A 494 -4.99 -24.02 -25.53
CA GLU A 494 -5.69 -23.27 -24.49
C GLU A 494 -5.21 -21.81 -24.42
N LEU A 495 -3.90 -21.56 -24.51
CA LEU A 495 -3.34 -20.22 -24.52
C LEU A 495 -3.77 -19.41 -25.75
N GLN A 496 -3.75 -20.02 -26.94
CA GLN A 496 -4.23 -19.37 -28.17
C GLN A 496 -5.71 -19.00 -28.04
N THR A 497 -6.54 -19.92 -27.52
CA THR A 497 -7.96 -19.67 -27.26
C THR A 497 -8.17 -18.51 -26.29
N LEU A 498 -7.37 -18.42 -25.22
CA LEU A 498 -7.42 -17.31 -24.26
C LEU A 498 -6.96 -15.97 -24.87
N ILE A 499 -5.98 -16.00 -25.78
CA ILE A 499 -5.52 -14.82 -26.52
C ILE A 499 -6.62 -14.31 -27.45
N ASP A 500 -7.27 -15.20 -28.21
CA ASP A 500 -8.33 -14.85 -29.15
C ASP A 500 -9.55 -14.27 -28.40
N VAL A 501 -9.96 -14.91 -27.30
CA VAL A 501 -11.01 -14.38 -26.40
C VAL A 501 -10.62 -13.01 -25.82
N HIS A 502 -9.36 -12.80 -25.43
CA HIS A 502 -8.90 -11.49 -24.96
C HIS A 502 -9.00 -10.41 -26.05
N PHE A 503 -8.64 -10.72 -27.29
CA PHE A 503 -8.76 -9.76 -28.39
C PHE A 503 -10.22 -9.44 -28.75
N GLU A 504 -11.13 -10.41 -28.75
CA GLU A 504 -12.57 -10.15 -28.91
C GLU A 504 -13.13 -9.28 -27.78
N GLN A 505 -12.74 -9.56 -26.53
CA GLN A 505 -13.13 -8.77 -25.36
C GLN A 505 -12.67 -7.32 -25.50
N ARG A 506 -11.40 -7.12 -25.92
CA ARG A 506 -10.80 -5.79 -26.15
C ARG A 506 -11.47 -5.01 -27.28
N GLN A 507 -11.92 -5.67 -28.35
CA GLN A 507 -12.69 -5.02 -29.41
C GLN A 507 -14.05 -4.52 -28.89
N LYS A 508 -14.79 -5.34 -28.14
CA LYS A 508 -16.08 -4.94 -27.52
C LYS A 508 -15.91 -3.77 -26.55
N GLU A 509 -14.86 -3.79 -25.72
CA GLU A 509 -14.50 -2.67 -24.83
C GLU A 509 -14.17 -1.38 -25.60
N GLU A 510 -13.55 -1.48 -26.78
CA GLU A 510 -13.22 -0.32 -27.62
C GLU A 510 -14.46 0.27 -28.30
N GLU A 511 -15.38 -0.56 -28.78
CA GLU A 511 -16.70 -0.14 -29.27
C GLU A 511 -17.54 0.55 -28.18
N GLU A 512 -17.59 -0.01 -26.97
CA GLU A 512 -18.26 0.62 -25.83
C GLU A 512 -17.64 1.97 -25.45
N LEU A 513 -16.30 2.07 -25.51
CA LEU A 513 -15.57 3.32 -25.23
C LEU A 513 -15.84 4.41 -26.27
N ILE A 514 -15.96 4.04 -27.56
CA ILE A 514 -16.38 4.95 -28.63
C ILE A 514 -17.80 5.43 -28.35
N GLY A 515 -18.75 4.51 -28.13
CA GLY A 515 -20.13 4.86 -27.79
C GLY A 515 -20.27 5.68 -26.49
N LEU A 516 -19.31 5.58 -25.55
CA LEU A 516 -19.26 6.45 -24.37
C LEU A 516 -18.77 7.87 -24.71
N LYS A 517 -17.76 8.01 -25.58
CA LYS A 517 -17.27 9.31 -26.06
C LYS A 517 -18.37 10.08 -26.78
N ASP A 518 -19.08 9.46 -27.70
CA ASP A 518 -20.16 10.08 -28.47
C ASP A 518 -21.28 10.61 -27.56
N ARG A 519 -21.65 9.82 -26.54
CA ARG A 519 -22.62 10.23 -25.51
C ARG A 519 -22.12 11.40 -24.64
N ILE A 520 -20.81 11.50 -24.41
CA ILE A 520 -20.20 12.64 -23.70
C ILE A 520 -20.20 13.89 -24.57
N GLU A 521 -19.87 13.78 -25.85
CA GLU A 521 -19.87 14.93 -26.79
C GLU A 521 -21.28 15.46 -27.04
N SER A 522 -22.26 14.57 -27.27
CA SER A 522 -23.68 14.94 -27.38
C SER A 522 -24.17 15.70 -26.14
N ARG A 523 -23.89 15.21 -24.92
CA ARG A 523 -24.22 15.91 -23.67
C ARG A 523 -23.46 17.23 -23.47
N ARG A 524 -22.26 17.39 -24.03
CA ARG A 524 -21.53 18.67 -24.02
C ARG A 524 -22.20 19.68 -24.96
N ALA A 525 -22.57 19.27 -26.17
CA ALA A 525 -23.29 20.10 -27.13
C ALA A 525 -24.65 20.55 -26.58
N GLU A 526 -25.42 19.63 -26.00
CA GLU A 526 -26.73 19.94 -25.39
C GLU A 526 -26.61 20.98 -24.26
N ARG A 527 -25.61 20.83 -23.37
CA ARG A 527 -25.35 21.79 -22.29
C ARG A 527 -24.91 23.16 -22.82
N ALA A 528 -24.10 23.20 -23.88
CA ALA A 528 -23.69 24.45 -24.52
C ALA A 528 -24.90 25.18 -25.12
N GLU A 529 -25.82 24.45 -25.76
CA GLU A 529 -27.04 25.04 -26.30
C GLU A 529 -27.99 25.54 -25.21
N GLN A 530 -28.19 24.76 -24.13
CA GLN A 530 -28.96 25.22 -22.96
C GLN A 530 -28.36 26.48 -22.33
N GLN A 531 -27.02 26.63 -22.30
CA GLN A 531 -26.36 27.85 -21.84
C GLN A 531 -26.57 29.01 -22.82
N ARG A 532 -26.51 28.77 -24.14
CA ARG A 532 -26.77 29.78 -25.18
C ARG A 532 -28.19 30.36 -25.06
N VAL A 533 -29.20 29.49 -24.96
CA VAL A 533 -30.61 29.88 -24.79
C VAL A 533 -30.83 30.66 -23.47
N ARG A 534 -30.15 30.29 -22.38
CA ARG A 534 -30.23 31.05 -21.11
C ARG A 534 -29.60 32.45 -21.25
N ALA A 535 -28.44 32.55 -21.90
CA ALA A 535 -27.77 33.83 -22.12
C ALA A 535 -28.59 34.78 -23.01
N GLU A 536 -29.25 34.24 -24.05
CA GLU A 536 -30.12 35.01 -24.93
C GLU A 536 -31.38 35.52 -24.22
N ARG A 537 -32.04 34.66 -23.41
CA ARG A 537 -33.19 35.06 -22.58
C ARG A 537 -32.84 36.17 -21.58
N GLU A 538 -31.67 36.09 -20.95
CA GLU A 538 -31.22 37.14 -20.01
C GLU A 538 -30.84 38.43 -20.74
N ARG A 539 -30.21 38.37 -21.92
CA ARG A 539 -30.00 39.56 -22.77
C ARG A 539 -31.33 40.23 -23.12
N HIS A 540 -32.32 39.47 -23.59
CA HIS A 540 -33.65 40.02 -23.93
C HIS A 540 -34.35 40.65 -22.71
N ARG A 541 -34.21 40.04 -21.53
CA ARG A 541 -34.70 40.59 -20.26
C ARG A 541 -34.02 41.92 -19.90
N GLN A 542 -32.69 42.01 -20.05
CA GLN A 542 -31.93 43.25 -19.81
C GLN A 542 -32.33 44.35 -20.81
N THR A 543 -32.48 44.04 -22.10
CA THR A 543 -32.95 44.99 -23.11
C THR A 543 -34.35 45.53 -22.79
N ARG A 544 -35.26 44.68 -22.28
CA ARG A 544 -36.61 45.12 -21.87
C ARG A 544 -36.56 46.07 -20.68
N ILE A 545 -35.73 45.77 -19.66
CA ILE A 545 -35.54 46.63 -18.48
C ILE A 545 -34.92 47.98 -18.89
N ALA A 546 -33.93 47.98 -19.80
CA ALA A 546 -33.34 49.20 -20.32
C ALA A 546 -34.36 50.09 -21.04
N LYS A 547 -35.18 49.53 -21.93
CA LYS A 547 -36.26 50.26 -22.63
C LYS A 547 -37.31 50.82 -21.66
N GLU A 548 -37.73 50.05 -20.65
CA GLU A 548 -38.71 50.53 -19.66
C GLU A 548 -38.15 51.67 -18.80
N ARG A 549 -36.86 51.59 -18.44
CA ARG A 549 -36.16 52.66 -17.72
C ARG A 549 -36.05 53.93 -18.56
N GLN A 550 -35.66 53.80 -19.82
CA GLN A 550 -35.55 54.93 -20.75
C GLN A 550 -36.90 55.64 -20.92
N ARG A 551 -38.01 54.88 -21.05
CA ARG A 551 -39.36 55.45 -21.12
C ARG A 551 -39.74 56.22 -19.85
N LYS A 552 -39.37 55.74 -18.66
CA LYS A 552 -39.61 56.45 -17.39
C LYS A 552 -38.77 57.71 -17.25
N GLU A 553 -37.53 57.69 -17.75
CA GLU A 553 -36.65 58.87 -17.77
C GLU A 553 -37.17 59.95 -18.74
N GLU A 554 -37.71 59.57 -19.90
CA GLU A 554 -38.42 60.47 -20.83
C GLU A 554 -39.72 61.05 -20.22
N GLU A 555 -40.50 60.22 -19.53
CA GLU A 555 -41.77 60.61 -18.89
C GLU A 555 -41.52 61.57 -17.70
N GLU A 556 -40.48 61.34 -16.90
CA GLU A 556 -40.02 62.31 -15.90
C GLU A 556 -39.51 63.62 -16.52
N ALA A 557 -38.73 63.55 -17.61
CA ALA A 557 -38.21 64.74 -18.29
C ALA A 557 -39.35 65.61 -18.83
N LYS A 558 -40.37 65.01 -19.45
CA LYS A 558 -41.58 65.70 -19.91
C LYS A 558 -42.34 66.36 -18.76
N LYS A 559 -42.50 65.65 -17.64
CA LYS A 559 -43.18 66.19 -16.44
C LYS A 559 -42.42 67.37 -15.82
N ARG A 560 -41.08 67.32 -15.78
CA ARG A 560 -40.24 68.44 -15.34
C ARG A 560 -40.39 69.66 -16.25
N ALA A 561 -40.44 69.46 -17.57
CA ALA A 561 -40.66 70.54 -18.53
C ALA A 561 -42.05 71.20 -18.36
N GLU A 562 -43.11 70.40 -18.13
CA GLU A 562 -44.45 70.92 -17.82
C GLU A 562 -44.50 71.70 -16.49
N ASP A 563 -43.83 71.22 -15.45
CA ASP A 563 -43.78 71.92 -14.16
C ASP A 563 -42.91 73.19 -14.20
N GLU A 564 -41.87 73.24 -15.03
CA GLU A 564 -41.12 74.47 -15.31
C GLU A 564 -41.94 75.49 -16.11
N ALA A 565 -42.72 75.03 -17.10
CA ALA A 565 -43.66 75.88 -17.84
C ALA A 565 -44.76 76.44 -16.92
N LYS A 566 -45.30 75.64 -15.99
CA LYS A 566 -46.21 76.11 -14.93
C LYS A 566 -45.53 77.13 -14.02
N LYS A 567 -44.29 76.91 -13.59
CA LYS A 567 -43.52 77.89 -12.80
C LYS A 567 -43.35 79.21 -13.54
N LYS A 568 -43.00 79.19 -14.83
CA LYS A 568 -42.89 80.42 -15.64
C LYS A 568 -44.23 81.15 -15.75
N LYS A 569 -45.36 80.45 -15.93
CA LYS A 569 -46.71 81.03 -15.88
C LYS A 569 -47.09 81.62 -14.52
N VAL A 570 -46.70 80.99 -13.40
CA VAL A 570 -46.96 81.52 -12.05
C VAL A 570 -46.10 82.76 -11.78
N LEU A 571 -44.83 82.74 -12.19
CA LEU A 571 -43.90 83.87 -12.03
C LEU A 571 -44.28 85.10 -12.89
N SER A 572 -44.95 84.92 -14.04
CA SER A 572 -45.48 86.05 -14.82
C SER A 572 -46.78 86.64 -14.26
N ASN A 573 -47.46 85.96 -13.33
CA ASN A 573 -48.78 86.35 -12.81
C ASN A 573 -48.75 86.97 -11.41
N MET A 574 -47.58 87.11 -10.78
CA MET A 574 -47.46 87.75 -9.46
C MET A 574 -46.70 89.08 -9.56
N GLY A 575 -47.46 90.17 -9.67
CA GLY A 575 -46.96 91.53 -9.47
C GLY A 575 -46.46 91.77 -8.05
N ALA A 576 -45.69 92.84 -7.88
CA ALA A 576 -44.94 93.12 -6.65
C ALA A 576 -45.83 93.27 -5.40
N HIS A 577 -45.64 92.40 -4.41
CA HIS A 577 -45.59 92.70 -2.96
C HIS A 577 -45.50 91.37 -2.16
N PHE A 578 -44.30 90.91 -1.78
CA PHE A 578 -44.17 89.86 -0.75
C PHE A 578 -42.80 89.85 -0.03
N GLY A 579 -42.35 91.02 0.42
CA GLY A 579 -41.31 91.10 1.46
C GLY A 579 -41.92 90.72 2.81
N GLY A 580 -41.56 89.56 3.36
CA GLY A 580 -41.99 89.17 4.72
C GLY A 580 -42.09 87.68 5.03
N PHE A 581 -42.15 86.79 4.02
CA PHE A 581 -42.41 85.34 4.27
C PHE A 581 -41.18 84.43 4.10
N LEU A 582 -40.07 84.93 3.57
CA LEU A 582 -38.79 84.22 3.43
C LEU A 582 -37.94 84.24 4.72
N ALA A 583 -38.60 84.04 5.88
CA ALA A 583 -37.94 83.97 7.19
C ALA A 583 -38.45 82.84 8.11
N LYS A 584 -39.42 82.02 7.66
CA LYS A 584 -39.97 80.87 8.44
C LYS A 584 -40.02 79.53 7.70
N ALA A 585 -39.51 79.46 6.47
CA ALA A 585 -39.55 78.24 5.64
C ALA A 585 -38.23 77.42 5.60
N GLU A 586 -37.14 77.89 6.22
CA GLU A 586 -35.84 77.19 6.20
C GLU A 586 -35.58 76.27 7.41
N GLN A 587 -36.42 76.29 8.45
CA GLN A 587 -36.18 75.53 9.70
C GLN A 587 -36.75 74.10 9.76
N ARG A 588 -37.21 73.53 8.63
CA ARG A 588 -37.64 72.11 8.57
C ARG A 588 -37.16 71.36 7.32
N ARG A 589 -35.84 71.19 7.19
CA ARG A 589 -35.22 70.14 6.35
C ARG A 589 -34.15 69.39 7.13
N GLY A 590 -34.54 68.27 7.75
CA GLY A 590 -33.59 67.32 8.32
C GLY A 590 -32.70 66.72 7.22
N LYS A 591 -31.38 66.65 7.46
CA LYS A 591 -30.43 66.00 6.54
C LYS A 591 -30.82 64.53 6.34
N LYS A 592 -31.05 64.11 5.09
CA LYS A 592 -31.11 62.68 4.75
C LYS A 592 -29.71 62.08 4.96
N GLN A 593 -29.63 61.02 5.77
CA GLN A 593 -28.39 60.27 5.98
C GLN A 593 -27.93 59.60 4.68
N THR A 594 -26.63 59.59 4.46
CA THR A 594 -26.02 58.88 3.33
C THR A 594 -25.99 57.37 3.58
N ALA A 595 -25.97 56.56 2.51
CA ALA A 595 -25.94 55.10 2.63
C ALA A 595 -24.73 54.57 3.45
N ARG A 596 -23.63 55.34 3.51
CA ARG A 596 -22.45 55.03 4.31
C ARG A 596 -22.68 55.22 5.82
N GLU A 597 -23.45 56.25 6.21
CA GLU A 597 -23.85 56.48 7.60
C GLU A 597 -24.87 55.45 8.08
N ILE A 598 -25.88 55.13 7.24
CA ILE A 598 -26.86 54.08 7.51
C ILE A 598 -26.13 52.74 7.75
N LYS A 599 -25.23 52.34 6.85
CA LYS A 599 -24.44 51.10 7.01
C LYS A 599 -23.58 51.10 8.28
N ARG A 600 -23.02 52.24 8.68
CA ARG A 600 -22.22 52.36 9.92
C ARG A 600 -23.08 52.22 11.17
N LYS A 601 -24.29 52.79 11.16
CA LYS A 601 -25.25 52.67 12.26
C LYS A 601 -25.77 51.23 12.42
N THR A 602 -26.18 50.58 11.32
CA THR A 602 -26.64 49.18 11.34
C THR A 602 -25.54 48.20 11.78
N LEU A 603 -24.26 48.48 11.50
CA LEU A 603 -23.14 47.67 12.00
C LEU A 603 -22.85 47.88 13.50
N ALA A 604 -23.10 49.08 14.03
CA ALA A 604 -22.99 49.35 15.47
C ALA A 604 -24.14 48.69 16.25
N GLU A 605 -25.38 48.79 15.77
CA GLU A 605 -26.56 48.15 16.37
C GLU A 605 -26.48 46.61 16.39
N ARG A 606 -25.71 46.02 15.46
CA ARG A 606 -25.44 44.56 15.39
C ARG A 606 -24.28 44.08 16.26
N ARG A 607 -23.53 44.97 16.92
CA ARG A 607 -22.46 44.62 17.87
C ARG A 607 -22.86 45.02 19.30
N LYS A 608 -23.81 44.28 19.88
CA LYS A 608 -23.98 44.27 21.35
C LYS A 608 -22.82 43.46 21.96
N PRO A 609 -22.12 43.97 22.99
CA PRO A 609 -21.22 43.15 23.80
C PRO A 609 -21.99 42.02 24.48
N LEU A 610 -21.38 40.84 24.59
CA LEU A 610 -21.88 39.77 25.45
C LEU A 610 -21.67 40.17 26.91
N ALA A 611 -22.75 40.40 27.65
CA ALA A 611 -22.70 40.49 29.10
C ALA A 611 -22.70 39.05 29.65
N ILE A 612 -21.54 38.58 30.11
CA ILE A 612 -21.32 37.18 30.50
C ILE A 612 -21.80 36.91 31.94
N GLU A 613 -22.15 37.95 32.70
CA GLU A 613 -22.45 37.90 34.14
C GLU A 613 -23.90 37.47 34.49
N SER A 614 -24.75 37.10 33.52
CA SER A 614 -26.17 36.80 33.78
C SER A 614 -26.78 35.62 33.00
N LEU A 615 -25.96 34.70 32.48
CA LEU A 615 -26.45 33.50 31.77
C LEU A 615 -26.49 32.27 32.68
N GLN A 616 -27.69 31.83 33.07
CA GLN A 616 -27.95 30.51 33.67
C GLN A 616 -28.13 29.43 32.58
N GLU A 617 -28.05 28.15 32.98
CA GLU A 617 -27.83 26.97 32.11
C GLU A 617 -28.80 26.81 30.92
N ASP A 618 -30.06 27.23 31.02
CA ASP A 618 -31.05 27.02 29.96
C ASP A 618 -30.77 27.81 28.67
N GLY A 619 -30.00 28.89 28.73
CA GLY A 619 -29.67 29.70 27.55
C GLY A 619 -28.81 28.98 26.50
N LEU A 620 -27.99 28.01 26.92
CA LEU A 620 -26.99 27.36 26.06
C LEU A 620 -27.55 26.27 25.13
N ARG A 621 -28.79 25.80 25.34
CA ARG A 621 -29.39 24.74 24.51
C ARG A 621 -29.92 25.22 23.15
N SER A 622 -29.98 26.53 22.90
CA SER A 622 -30.58 27.11 21.69
C SER A 622 -29.65 27.17 20.46
N PHE A 623 -28.36 26.85 20.59
CA PHE A 623 -27.35 26.97 19.51
C PHE A 623 -26.85 25.61 18.96
N ARG A 624 -27.75 24.64 18.80
CA ARG A 624 -27.47 23.35 18.12
C ARG A 624 -28.55 22.99 17.11
N VAL A 625 -28.54 23.63 15.92
CA VAL A 625 -28.87 23.04 14.60
C VAL A 625 -28.30 23.99 13.52
N ILE A 626 -27.53 23.44 12.58
CA ILE A 626 -27.28 23.81 11.15
C ILE A 626 -25.88 23.31 10.81
N ALA A 627 -25.81 22.08 10.30
CA ALA A 627 -24.69 21.50 9.54
C ALA A 627 -25.13 20.10 9.01
N ASP A 628 -25.96 20.13 7.96
CA ASP A 628 -25.94 19.14 6.86
C ASP A 628 -25.46 19.91 5.61
#